data_AF-A0A938CXA2-F1
#
_entry.id   AF-A0A938CXA2-F1
#
_cell.length_a   1.000
_cell.length_b   1.000
_cell.length_c   1.000
_cell.angle_alpha   90.00
_cell.angle_beta   90.00
_cell.angle_gamma   90.00
#
_symmetry.space_group_name_H-M   'P 1'
#
loop_
_entity.id
_entity.type
_entity.pdbx_description
1 polymer ?
#
loop_
_entity_poly.entity_id
_entity_poly.type
_entity_poly.pdbx_seq_one_letter_code
_entity_poly.pdbx_strand_id
1 'polypeptide(L)' 'AGPGGGSAAKPVGLVFVAAARRGRDTVVERHLFAGDRARIRTQSVLAALALMERSIR' A
#
# COMPACT_ATOMS: atom_id res chain seq x y z
N ALA A 1 3.19 2.43 9.05
CA ALA A 1 2.11 3.35 9.47
C ALA A 1 2.53 4.39 10.52
N GLY A 2 3.69 4.27 11.18
CA GLY A 2 4.16 5.28 12.14
C GLY A 2 3.54 5.16 13.55
N PRO A 3 3.86 6.10 14.46
CA PRO A 3 4.71 7.29 14.23
C PRO A 3 6.22 6.99 14.29
N GLY A 4 6.63 5.90 14.95
CA GLY A 4 8.02 5.44 14.97
C GLY A 4 8.38 4.53 13.78
N GLY A 5 9.68 4.42 13.49
CA GLY A 5 10.21 3.52 12.45
C GLY A 5 10.36 4.14 11.05
N GLY A 6 10.24 5.46 10.93
CA GLY A 6 10.59 6.17 9.71
C GLY A 6 12.09 6.40 9.60
N SER A 7 12.71 6.01 8.48
CA SER A 7 14.04 6.48 8.09
C SER A 7 13.95 7.27 6.78
N ALA A 8 15.03 7.97 6.38
CA ALA A 8 15.07 8.62 5.07
C ALA A 8 14.78 7.63 3.93
N ALA A 9 15.25 6.38 4.05
CA ALA A 9 15.00 5.32 3.08
C ALA A 9 13.61 4.66 3.22
N LYS A 10 12.99 4.73 4.39
CA LYS A 10 11.67 4.13 4.68
C LYS A 10 10.83 5.11 5.49
N PRO A 11 10.31 6.19 4.88
CA PRO A 11 9.56 7.19 5.61
C PRO A 11 8.26 6.63 6.19
N VAL A 12 7.77 7.25 7.26
CA VAL A 12 6.42 6.97 7.76
C VAL A 12 5.41 7.22 6.64
N GLY A 13 4.48 6.28 6.46
CA GLY A 13 3.49 6.33 5.38
C GLY A 13 3.89 5.58 4.13
N LEU A 14 5.15 5.13 4.00
CA LEU A 14 5.56 4.24 2.91
C LEU A 14 4.87 2.89 3.03
N VAL A 15 4.15 2.49 1.98
CA VAL A 15 3.42 1.22 1.88
C VAL A 15 3.59 0.67 0.47
N PHE A 16 3.91 -0.61 0.36
CA PHE A 16 3.85 -1.34 -0.90
C PHE A 16 2.65 -2.27 -0.87
N VAL A 17 1.91 -2.32 -1.97
CA VAL A 17 0.73 -3.17 -2.15
C VAL A 17 0.97 -4.01 -3.40
N ALA A 18 0.75 -5.31 -3.32
CA ALA A 18 0.92 -6.21 -4.45
C ALA A 18 -0.31 -7.09 -4.64
N ALA A 19 -0.63 -7.40 -5.90
CA ALA A 19 -1.64 -8.36 -6.28
C ALA A 19 -1.01 -9.40 -7.23
N ALA A 20 -1.17 -10.67 -6.87
CA ALA A 20 -0.69 -11.80 -7.65
C ALA A 20 -1.87 -12.73 -7.98
N ARG A 21 -1.98 -13.13 -9.24
CA ARG A 21 -3.03 -14.02 -9.74
C ARG A 21 -2.41 -15.11 -10.59
N ARG A 22 -2.90 -16.35 -10.45
CA ARG A 22 -2.41 -17.48 -11.25
C ARG A 22 -2.52 -17.18 -12.75
N GLY A 23 -1.43 -17.38 -13.48
CA GLY A 23 -1.37 -17.15 -14.92
C GLY A 23 -1.35 -15.68 -15.34
N ARG A 24 -1.09 -14.76 -14.39
CA ARG A 24 -0.90 -13.32 -14.63
C ARG A 24 0.37 -12.85 -13.93
N ASP A 25 0.92 -11.76 -14.42
CA ASP A 25 2.04 -11.10 -13.76
C ASP A 25 1.60 -10.51 -12.42
N THR A 26 2.55 -10.40 -11.49
CA THR A 26 2.33 -9.72 -10.21
C THR A 26 2.39 -8.22 -10.44
N VAL A 27 1.38 -7.49 -9.98
CA VAL A 27 1.35 -6.02 -10.01
C VAL A 27 1.76 -5.52 -8.63
N VAL A 28 2.64 -4.52 -8.59
CA VAL A 28 3.13 -3.90 -7.35
C VAL A 28 2.99 -2.38 -7.44
N GLU A 29 2.46 -1.78 -6.38
CA GLU A 29 2.33 -0.34 -6.25
C GLU A 29 3.06 0.17 -5.02
N ARG A 30 3.74 1.32 -5.17
CA ARG A 30 4.38 2.04 -4.07
C ARG A 30 3.56 3.27 -3.72
N HIS A 31 3.15 3.36 -2.47
CA HIS A 31 2.36 4.47 -1.92
C HIS A 31 3.13 5.18 -0.81
N LEU A 32 2.97 6.49 -0.71
CA LEU A 32 3.43 7.31 0.41
C LEU A 32 2.24 8.08 0.96
N PHE A 33 1.59 7.52 1.98
CA PHE A 33 0.38 8.08 2.56
C PHE A 33 0.68 9.11 3.65
N ALA A 34 -0.08 10.20 3.66
CA ALA A 34 -0.03 11.22 4.70
C ALA A 34 -1.09 10.96 5.79
N GLY A 35 -0.80 11.45 7.00
CA GLY A 35 -1.71 11.39 8.15
C GLY A 35 -1.15 10.59 9.32
N ASP A 36 -1.99 10.45 10.34
CA ASP A 36 -1.67 9.62 11.50
C ASP A 36 -1.70 8.11 11.17
N ARG A 37 -1.38 7.30 12.17
CA ARG A 37 -1.35 5.84 12.06
C ARG A 37 -2.69 5.27 11.60
N ALA A 38 -3.82 5.82 12.04
CA ALA A 38 -5.14 5.32 11.67
C ALA A 38 -5.45 5.65 10.20
N ARG A 39 -5.22 6.90 9.80
CA ARG A 39 -5.45 7.39 8.43
C ARG A 39 -4.56 6.67 7.40
N ILE A 40 -3.29 6.40 7.74
CA ILE A 40 -2.40 5.63 6.86
C ILE A 40 -2.93 4.20 6.65
N ARG A 41 -3.40 3.54 7.72
CA ARG A 41 -3.98 2.19 7.62
C ARG A 41 -5.23 2.17 6.75
N THR A 42 -6.15 3.12 6.94
CA THR A 42 -7.37 3.22 6.12
C THR A 42 -7.02 3.40 4.64
N GLN A 43 -6.11 4.33 4.31
CA GLN A 43 -5.67 4.52 2.93
C GLN A 43 -5.01 3.28 2.33
N SER A 44 -4.25 2.53 3.14
CA SER A 44 -3.59 1.29 2.69
C SER A 44 -4.59 0.20 2.34
N VAL A 45 -5.66 0.06 3.13
CA VAL A 45 -6.76 -0.88 2.85
C VAL A 45 -7.48 -0.49 1.56
N LEU A 46 -7.82 0.80 1.40
CA LEU A 46 -8.47 1.29 0.18
C LEU A 46 -7.62 1.03 -1.07
N ALA A 47 -6.30 1.28 -0.99
CA ALA A 47 -5.38 1.00 -2.09
C ALA A 47 -5.32 -0.50 -2.45
N ALA A 48 -5.31 -1.39 -1.44
CA ALA A 48 -5.33 -2.83 -1.66
C ALA A 48 -6.63 -3.31 -2.33
N LEU A 49 -7.79 -2.82 -1.88
CA LEU A 49 -9.08 -3.15 -2.48
C LEU A 49 -9.16 -2.65 -3.93
N ALA A 50 -8.71 -1.42 -4.18
CA ALA A 50 -8.69 -0.86 -5.53
C ALA A 50 -7.75 -1.64 -6.47
N LEU A 51 -6.58 -2.05 -5.98
CA LEU A 51 -5.65 -2.88 -6.76
C LEU A 51 -6.25 -4.27 -7.03
N MET A 52 -6.89 -4.88 -6.03
CA MET A 52 -7.58 -6.16 -6.20
C MET A 52 -8.67 -6.06 -7.28
N GLU A 53 -9.52 -5.03 -7.23
CA GLU A 53 -10.58 -4.82 -8.21
C GLU A 53 -10.02 -4.70 -9.63
N ARG A 54 -8.94 -3.94 -9.82
CA ARG A 54 -8.25 -3.83 -11.12
C ARG A 54 -7.59 -5.13 -11.58
N SER A 55 -7.16 -5.99 -10.65
CA SER A 55 -6.43 -7.23 -10.95
C SER A 55 -7.35 -8.42 -11.28
N ILE A 56 -8.65 -8.31 -10.97
CA ILE A 56 -9.65 -9.34 -11.27
C ILE A 56 -10.42 -9.08 -12.56
N ARG A 57 -10.53 -7.81 -13.00
CA ARG A 57 -11.04 -7.43 -14.32
C ARG A 57 -10.08 -7.92 -15.41
#